data_AF-A0A6C0BQY4-F1
#
_entry.id   AF-A0A6C0BQY4-F1
#
_cell.length_a   1.000
_cell.length_b   1.000
_cell.length_c   1.000
_cell.angle_alpha   90.00
_cell.angle_beta   90.00
_cell.angle_gamma   90.00
#
_symmetry.space_group_name_H-M   'P 1'
#
loop_
_entity.id
_entity.type
_entity.pdbx_description
1 polymer ?
#
loop_
_entity_poly.entity_id
_entity_poly.type
_entity_poly.pdbx_seq_one_letter_code
_entity_poly.pdbx_strand_id
1 'polypeptide(L)'
;MSVANLNKEVLRFTLKFKQEVLQDVLANVTEETGSPYYVHINEQLNKISEEIKNFEKSYRASLSQKGPRGTKQKTKSLVPRPMSAYNKFIKQTLPKIKKDLPDMDNKSRMSKASEIWKKLSPSEKEEYSKLEF
;
A
#
# COMPACT_ATOMS: atom_id res chain seq x y z
N MET A 1 -20.80 10.09 -12.04
CA MET A 1 -19.65 10.58 -11.24
C MET A 1 -20.23 11.29 -10.01
N SER A 2 -19.77 11.02 -8.78
CA SER A 2 -20.32 11.67 -7.57
C SER A 2 -19.94 13.15 -7.52
N VAL A 3 -20.78 14.03 -6.95
CA VAL A 3 -20.47 15.46 -6.71
C VAL A 3 -19.16 15.63 -5.94
N ALA A 4 -18.88 14.74 -4.98
CA ALA A 4 -17.62 14.73 -4.25
C ALA A 4 -16.39 14.42 -5.14
N ASN A 5 -16.57 13.61 -6.19
CA ASN A 5 -15.50 13.32 -7.15
C ASN A 5 -15.31 14.48 -8.12
N LEU A 6 -16.39 15.16 -8.51
CA LEU A 6 -16.32 16.36 -9.35
C LEU A 6 -15.55 17.47 -8.63
N ASN A 7 -15.85 17.73 -7.36
CA ASN A 7 -15.14 18.73 -6.55
C ASN A 7 -13.64 18.44 -6.44
N LYS A 8 -13.26 17.16 -6.32
CA LYS A 8 -11.85 16.73 -6.30
C LYS A 8 -11.16 16.96 -7.64
N GLU A 9 -11.81 16.67 -8.76
CA GLU A 9 -11.27 16.96 -10.09
C GLU A 9 -11.12 18.46 -10.32
N VAL A 10 -12.10 19.29 -9.94
CA VAL A 10 -12.00 20.76 -10.02
C VAL A 10 -10.80 21.28 -9.23
N LEU A 11 -10.61 20.79 -8.00
CA LEU A 11 -9.46 21.15 -7.17
C LEU A 11 -8.14 20.69 -7.81
N ARG A 12 -8.09 19.48 -8.36
CA ARG A 12 -6.94 18.94 -9.09
C ARG A 12 -6.56 19.82 -10.28
N PHE A 13 -7.54 20.21 -11.10
CA PHE A 13 -7.32 21.09 -12.25
C PHE A 13 -6.81 22.46 -11.80
N THR A 14 -7.38 23.02 -10.73
CA THR A 14 -6.97 24.32 -10.21
C THR A 14 -5.52 24.31 -9.74
N LEU A 15 -5.08 23.26 -9.04
CA LEU A 15 -3.69 23.14 -8.59
C LEU A 15 -2.71 23.03 -9.76
N LYS A 16 -3.04 22.21 -10.76
CA LYS A 16 -2.21 22.07 -11.97
C LYS A 16 -2.13 23.36 -12.76
N PHE A 17 -3.26 24.06 -12.92
CA PHE A 17 -3.31 25.34 -13.60
C PHE A 17 -2.43 26.38 -12.89
N LYS A 18 -2.48 26.46 -11.56
CA LYS A 18 -1.58 27.34 -10.79
C LYS A 18 -0.10 27.00 -11.00
N GLN A 19 0.24 25.72 -11.05
CA GLN A 19 1.61 25.28 -11.33
C GLN A 19 2.06 25.70 -12.74
N GLU A 20 1.22 25.50 -13.75
CA GLU A 20 1.49 25.85 -15.14
C GLU A 20 1.70 27.36 -15.31
N VAL A 21 0.83 28.19 -14.71
CA VAL A 21 0.97 29.65 -14.74
C VAL A 21 2.30 30.10 -14.12
N LEU A 22 2.69 29.54 -12.97
CA LEU A 22 3.95 29.92 -12.34
C LEU A 22 5.18 29.45 -13.13
N GLN A 23 5.10 28.30 -13.80
CA GLN A 23 6.15 27.83 -14.72
C GLN A 23 6.27 28.77 -15.93
N ASP A 24 5.15 29.20 -16.49
CA ASP A 24 5.11 30.12 -17.62
C ASP A 24 5.67 31.50 -17.25
N VAL A 25 5.31 32.03 -16.08
CA VAL A 25 5.90 33.27 -15.54
C VAL A 25 7.42 33.11 -15.37
N LEU A 26 7.89 31.97 -14.88
CA LEU A 26 9.32 31.74 -14.70
C LEU A 26 10.06 31.66 -16.04
N ALA A 27 9.43 31.04 -17.05
CA ALA A 27 10.00 30.89 -18.39
C ALA A 27 10.04 32.21 -19.18
N ASN A 28 9.03 33.07 -19.02
CA ASN A 28 8.81 34.22 -19.89
C ASN A 28 9.05 35.59 -19.23
N VAL A 29 9.06 35.68 -17.89
CA VAL A 29 9.10 36.96 -17.16
C VAL A 29 10.36 37.12 -16.31
N THR A 30 10.97 36.03 -15.85
CA THR A 30 12.18 36.11 -15.00
C THR A 30 13.43 35.68 -15.76
N GLU A 31 14.21 36.65 -16.24
CA GLU A 31 15.46 36.41 -16.98
C GLU A 31 16.67 36.14 -16.06
N GLU A 32 16.65 36.66 -14.82
CA GLU A 32 17.76 36.52 -13.87
C GLU A 32 17.49 35.44 -12.82
N THR A 33 18.26 34.34 -12.90
CA THR A 33 18.20 33.16 -12.02
C THR A 33 18.54 33.43 -10.54
N GLY A 34 18.77 34.69 -10.16
CA GLY A 34 19.02 35.13 -8.78
C GLY A 34 18.10 36.26 -8.29
N SER A 35 17.14 36.70 -9.11
CA SER A 35 16.22 37.76 -8.71
C SER A 35 15.37 37.33 -7.51
N PRO A 36 15.09 38.21 -6.53
CA PRO A 36 14.19 37.90 -5.41
C PRO A 36 12.82 37.37 -5.88
N TYR A 37 12.35 37.82 -7.04
CA TYR A 37 11.12 37.34 -7.66
C TYR A 37 11.26 35.90 -8.19
N TYR A 38 12.40 35.56 -8.81
CA TYR A 38 12.71 34.21 -9.28
C TYR A 38 12.75 33.21 -8.12
N VAL A 39 13.43 33.58 -7.02
CA VAL A 39 13.49 32.76 -5.80
C VAL A 39 12.09 32.57 -5.21
N HIS A 40 11.32 33.65 -5.08
CA HIS A 40 9.96 33.59 -4.55
C HIS A 40 9.05 32.70 -5.40
N ILE A 41 9.08 32.84 -6.73
CA ILE A 41 8.27 32.03 -7.65
C ILE A 41 8.66 30.55 -7.55
N ASN A 42 9.95 30.22 -7.46
CA ASN A 42 10.40 28.84 -7.25
C ASN A 42 9.95 28.25 -5.91
N GLU A 43 9.97 29.03 -4.83
CA GLU A 43 9.42 28.60 -3.55
C GLU A 43 7.92 28.30 -3.65
N GLN A 44 7.15 29.15 -4.34
CA GLN A 44 5.72 28.93 -4.58
C GLN A 44 5.49 27.68 -5.44
N LEU A 45 6.29 27.48 -6.49
CA LEU A 45 6.25 26.28 -7.33
C LEU A 45 6.52 25.01 -6.53
N ASN A 46 7.51 25.03 -5.64
CA ASN A 46 7.82 23.89 -4.77
C ASN A 46 6.67 23.58 -3.81
N LYS A 47 6.07 24.60 -3.20
CA LYS A 47 4.90 24.46 -2.32
C LYS A 47 3.72 23.82 -3.07
N ILE A 48 3.38 24.33 -4.26
CA ILE A 48 2.29 23.81 -5.08
C ILE A 48 2.60 22.40 -5.59
N SER A 49 3.86 22.11 -5.94
CA SER A 49 4.27 20.77 -6.38
C SER A 49 4.08 19.73 -5.28
N GLU A 50 4.44 20.05 -4.03
CA GLU A 50 4.18 19.15 -2.90
C GLU A 50 2.69 19.05 -2.57
N GLU A 51 1.92 20.13 -2.72
CA GLU A 51 0.45 20.09 -2.58
C GLU A 51 -0.19 19.16 -3.61
N ILE A 52 0.21 19.25 -4.89
CA ILE A 52 -0.24 18.36 -5.96
C ILE A 52 0.11 16.90 -5.66
N LYS A 53 1.34 16.64 -5.22
CA LYS A 53 1.82 15.29 -4.90
C LYS A 53 1.01 14.67 -3.75
N ASN A 54 0.76 15.44 -2.69
CA ASN A 54 -0.08 15.01 -1.57
C ASN A 54 -1.53 14.80 -2.00
N PHE A 55 -2.06 15.73 -2.80
CA PHE A 55 -3.40 15.64 -3.35
C PHE A 55 -3.57 14.39 -4.21
N GLU A 56 -2.69 14.15 -5.19
CA GLU A 56 -2.69 12.96 -6.07
C GLU A 56 -2.61 11.66 -5.28
N LYS A 57 -1.79 11.60 -4.23
CA LYS A 57 -1.72 10.43 -3.34
C LYS A 57 -3.06 10.14 -2.68
N SER A 58 -3.71 11.16 -2.12
CA SER A 58 -5.04 11.03 -1.50
C SER A 58 -6.15 10.76 -2.53
N TYR A 59 -6.04 11.36 -3.71
CA TYR A 59 -7.01 11.25 -4.79
C TYR A 59 -7.02 9.83 -5.35
N ARG A 60 -5.85 9.27 -5.68
CA ARG A 60 -5.67 7.87 -6.09
C ARG A 60 -6.13 6.89 -5.02
N ALA A 61 -5.86 7.18 -3.74
CA ALA A 61 -6.39 6.38 -2.65
C ALA A 61 -7.93 6.40 -2.59
N SER A 62 -8.55 7.53 -2.92
CA SER A 62 -10.01 7.66 -2.95
C SER A 62 -10.68 7.10 -4.22
N LEU A 63 -9.97 7.07 -5.35
CA LEU A 63 -10.40 6.42 -6.60
C LEU A 63 -10.26 4.90 -6.53
N SER A 64 -9.25 4.42 -5.81
CA SER A 64 -9.16 3.01 -5.44
C SER A 64 -10.39 2.69 -4.59
N GLN A 65 -11.44 2.15 -5.21
CA GLN A 65 -12.61 1.57 -4.53
C GLN A 65 -12.25 0.33 -3.70
N LYS A 66 -11.06 0.25 -3.12
CA LYS A 66 -10.92 -0.43 -1.84
C LYS A 66 -11.31 0.65 -0.85
N GLY A 67 -12.55 0.59 -0.37
CA GLY A 67 -12.95 1.37 0.80
C GLY A 67 -11.94 1.19 1.95
N PRO A 68 -12.15 1.82 3.12
CA PRO A 68 -11.51 1.30 4.32
C PRO A 68 -11.68 -0.22 4.28
N ARG A 69 -10.68 -1.02 4.68
CA ARG A 69 -10.95 -2.42 4.97
C ARG A 69 -12.09 -2.38 5.97
N GLY A 70 -13.33 -2.49 5.48
CA GLY A 70 -14.46 -2.68 6.32
C GLY A 70 -14.02 -3.88 7.12
N THR A 71 -14.14 -3.78 8.43
CA THR A 71 -14.52 -4.95 9.19
C THR A 71 -15.71 -5.51 8.42
N LYS A 72 -15.46 -6.42 7.47
CA LYS A 72 -16.50 -7.27 6.92
C LYS A 72 -17.08 -7.82 8.19
N GLN A 73 -18.29 -7.41 8.55
CA GLN A 73 -19.09 -8.21 9.44
C GLN A 73 -19.12 -9.54 8.71
N LYS A 74 -18.26 -10.47 9.16
CA LYS A 74 -18.31 -11.85 8.76
C LYS A 74 -19.76 -12.19 9.06
N THR A 75 -20.57 -12.39 8.02
CA THR A 75 -21.66 -13.33 8.15
C THR A 75 -20.98 -14.55 8.76
N LYS A 76 -21.25 -14.81 10.05
CA LYS A 76 -20.70 -15.97 10.74
C LYS A 76 -21.33 -17.14 10.01
N SER A 77 -20.68 -17.63 8.94
CA SER A 77 -20.89 -19.01 8.55
C SER A 77 -20.54 -19.80 9.80
N LEU A 78 -21.53 -20.45 10.40
CA LEU A 78 -21.35 -21.17 11.67
C LEU A 78 -20.25 -22.24 11.57
N VAL A 79 -19.87 -22.62 10.34
CA VAL A 79 -18.78 -23.54 10.05
C VAL A 79 -17.50 -22.77 9.69
N PRO A 80 -16.42 -22.90 10.47
CA PRO A 80 -15.08 -22.46 10.07
C PRO A 80 -14.65 -23.13 8.77
N ARG A 81 -13.95 -22.40 7.90
CA ARG A 81 -13.43 -22.98 6.66
C ARG A 81 -12.36 -24.05 6.99
N PRO A 82 -12.31 -25.16 6.22
CA PRO A 82 -11.26 -26.14 6.38
C PRO A 82 -9.89 -25.48 6.14
N MET A 83 -8.90 -25.85 6.96
CA MET A 83 -7.54 -25.34 6.82
C MET A 83 -6.91 -25.84 5.52
N SER A 84 -6.16 -24.99 4.82
CA SER A 84 -5.36 -25.43 3.67
C SER A 84 -4.18 -26.29 4.13
N ALA A 85 -3.61 -27.10 3.21
CA ALA A 85 -2.42 -27.90 3.48
C ALA A 85 -1.25 -27.07 4.06
N TYR A 86 -1.05 -25.85 3.56
CA TYR A 86 -0.05 -24.93 4.11
C TYR A 86 -0.36 -24.54 5.56
N ASN A 87 -1.61 -24.19 5.87
CA ASN A 87 -1.98 -23.80 7.23
C ASN A 87 -1.82 -24.96 8.21
N LYS A 88 -2.11 -26.19 7.76
CA LYS A 88 -1.89 -27.43 8.51
C LYS A 88 -0.40 -27.65 8.79
N PHE A 89 0.46 -27.49 7.78
CA PHE A 89 1.91 -27.53 7.93
C PHE A 89 2.43 -26.48 8.93
N ILE A 90 1.99 -25.22 8.79
CA ILE A 90 2.39 -24.15 9.71
C ILE A 90 1.96 -24.48 11.14
N LYS A 91 0.76 -25.01 11.37
CA LYS A 91 0.26 -25.40 12.69
C LYS A 91 1.18 -26.43 13.38
N GLN A 92 1.80 -27.34 12.62
CA GLN A 92 2.72 -28.35 13.15
C GLN A 92 4.17 -27.88 13.26
N THR A 93 4.66 -27.13 12.27
CA THR A 93 6.07 -26.76 12.16
C THR A 93 6.42 -25.53 12.97
N LEU A 94 5.51 -24.56 13.09
CA LEU A 94 5.78 -23.31 13.81
C LEU A 94 6.06 -23.54 15.31
N PRO A 95 5.35 -24.43 16.04
CA PRO A 95 5.69 -24.76 17.43
C PRO A 95 7.06 -25.44 17.55
N LYS A 96 7.47 -26.26 16.59
CA LYS A 96 8.81 -26.88 16.57
C LYS A 96 9.89 -25.80 16.45
N ILE A 97 9.76 -24.92 15.47
CA ILE A 97 10.69 -23.79 15.28
C ILE A 97 10.72 -22.87 16.52
N LYS A 98 9.57 -22.65 17.18
CA LYS A 98 9.53 -21.84 18.41
C LYS A 98 10.28 -22.52 19.58
N LYS A 99 10.24 -23.85 19.68
CA LYS A 99 11.00 -24.59 20.70
C LYS A 99 12.49 -24.54 20.43
N ASP A 100 12.89 -24.70 19.17
CA ASP A 100 14.30 -24.69 18.77
C ASP A 100 14.91 -23.28 18.85
N LEU A 101 14.09 -22.25 18.58
CA LEU A 101 14.51 -20.86 18.49
C LEU A 101 13.51 -19.94 19.22
N PRO A 102 13.49 -19.96 20.57
CA PRO A 102 12.54 -19.19 21.37
C PRO A 102 12.73 -17.68 21.28
N ASP A 103 13.96 -17.22 21.03
CA ASP A 103 14.35 -15.79 20.99
C ASP A 103 14.09 -15.13 19.62
N MET A 104 13.72 -15.92 18.61
CA MET A 104 13.52 -15.41 17.26
C MET A 104 12.18 -14.69 17.12
N ASP A 105 12.14 -13.58 16.38
CA ASP A 105 10.89 -12.87 16.07
C ASP A 105 9.89 -13.76 15.30
N ASN A 106 8.60 -13.55 15.54
CA ASN A 106 7.50 -14.28 14.91
C ASN A 106 7.55 -14.16 13.36
N LYS A 107 7.92 -12.98 12.83
CA LYS A 107 8.03 -12.77 11.38
C LYS A 107 9.13 -13.64 10.78
N SER A 108 10.29 -13.66 11.42
CA SER A 108 11.43 -14.48 11.01
C SER A 108 11.13 -15.98 11.09
N ARG A 109 10.43 -16.43 12.13
CA ARG A 109 9.98 -17.84 12.24
C ARG A 109 9.02 -18.22 11.12
N MET A 110 8.09 -17.34 10.76
CA MET A 110 7.18 -17.57 9.64
C MET A 110 7.90 -17.62 8.29
N SER A 111 8.89 -16.75 8.06
CA SER A 111 9.72 -16.80 6.86
C SER A 111 10.43 -18.15 6.74
N LYS A 112 11.09 -18.64 7.80
CA LYS A 112 11.74 -19.96 7.80
C LYS A 112 10.75 -21.09 7.50
N ALA A 113 9.57 -21.07 8.13
CA ALA A 113 8.55 -22.07 7.85
C ALA A 113 8.10 -22.05 6.37
N SER A 114 7.97 -20.86 5.78
CA SER A 114 7.62 -20.72 4.36
C SER A 114 8.70 -21.24 3.41
N GLU A 115 9.97 -21.08 3.77
CA GLU A 115 11.09 -21.63 3.00
C GLU A 115 11.10 -23.17 3.04
N ILE A 116 10.86 -23.76 4.21
CA ILE A 116 10.74 -25.21 4.37
C ILE A 116 9.57 -25.73 3.53
N TRP A 117 8.41 -25.06 3.57
CA TRP A 117 7.26 -25.44 2.73
C TRP A 117 7.59 -25.42 1.24
N LYS A 118 8.34 -24.43 0.76
CA LYS A 118 8.75 -24.36 -0.65
C LYS A 118 9.64 -25.53 -1.04
N LYS A 119 10.53 -25.97 -0.15
CA LYS A 119 11.46 -27.09 -0.37
C LYS A 119 10.81 -28.47 -0.34
N LEU A 120 9.65 -28.63 0.30
CA LEU A 120 8.91 -29.89 0.32
C LEU A 120 8.47 -30.30 -1.08
N SER A 121 8.54 -31.59 -1.36
CA SER A 121 8.04 -32.21 -2.59
C SER A 121 6.51 -32.11 -2.68
N PRO A 122 5.93 -32.24 -3.89
CA PRO A 122 4.48 -32.27 -4.06
C PRO A 122 3.81 -33.38 -3.24
N SER A 123 4.44 -34.55 -3.13
CA SER A 123 3.91 -35.70 -2.39
C SER A 123 3.80 -35.42 -0.89
N GLU A 124 4.81 -34.79 -0.29
CA GLU A 124 4.77 -34.39 1.13
C GLU A 124 3.70 -33.31 1.37
N LYS A 125 3.54 -32.36 0.43
CA LYS A 125 2.50 -31.33 0.52
C LYS A 125 1.08 -31.92 0.46
N GLU A 126 0.88 -32.98 -0.32
CA GLU A 126 -0.39 -33.70 -0.41
C GLU A 126 -0.72 -34.43 0.90
N GLU A 127 0.29 -34.98 1.59
CA GLU A 127 0.11 -35.58 2.91
C GLU A 127 -0.49 -34.56 3.88
N TYR A 128 0.05 -33.33 3.91
CA TYR A 128 -0.52 -32.22 4.69
C TYR A 128 -1.94 -31.83 4.27
N SER A 129 -2.35 -32.08 3.02
CA SER A 129 -3.72 -31.85 2.57
C SER A 129 -4.70 -32.84 3.22
N LYS A 130 -4.29 -34.11 3.33
CA LYS A 130 -5.08 -35.24 3.86
C LYS A 130 -5.19 -35.26 5.39
N LEU A 131 -4.29 -34.59 6.11
CA LEU A 131 -4.35 -34.46 7.57
C LEU A 131 -5.65 -33.79 8.03
N GLU A 132 -6.49 -34.49 8.78
CA GLU A 132 -7.72 -33.95 9.38
C GLU A 132 -7.40 -33.26 10.74
N PHE A 133 -8.08 -32.16 11.06
CA PHE A 133 -7.84 -31.33 12.25
C PHE A 133 -9.11 -30.71 12.81
#